data_AF-A0A834VY20-F1
#
_entry.id   AF-A0A834VY20-F1
#
_cell.length_a   1.000
_cell.length_b   1.000
_cell.length_c   1.000
_cell.angle_alpha   90.00
_cell.angle_beta   90.00
_cell.angle_gamma   90.00
#
_symmetry.space_group_name_H-M   'P 1'
#
loop_
_entity.id
_entity.type
_entity.pdbx_description
1 polymer ?
#
loop_
_entity_poly.entity_id
_entity_poly.type
_entity_poly.pdbx_seq_one_letter_code
_entity_poly.pdbx_strand_id
1 'polypeptide(L)'
;MGLPWYRVHTVVLNDPGRLLSVHIMHTALVAGWAGSMALYELAVFDPSDPVLDPMWRQGGTITNPGIWSYEGVAGAHIVFSGLCFLAAIWHWVYWDLEIFCDERLYGPGIWVSDPYGLTGRVQSVNPAWGVEGFDPFVPGGIASHHIAAGTLAY
;
A
#
# COMPACT_ATOMS: atom_id res chain seq x y z
N MET A 1 -2.46 -29.06 28.81
CA MET A 1 -1.85 -29.39 27.50
C MET A 1 -1.58 -28.08 26.78
N GLY A 2 -0.39 -27.91 26.19
CA GLY A 2 -0.04 -26.69 25.45
C GLY A 2 -0.80 -26.56 24.11
N LEU A 3 -0.69 -25.40 23.47
CA LEU A 3 -1.26 -25.19 22.13
C LEU A 3 -0.53 -26.08 21.08
N PRO A 4 -1.27 -26.68 20.13
CA PRO A 4 -0.66 -27.30 18.94
C PRO A 4 0.09 -26.27 18.08
N TRP A 5 1.17 -26.69 17.41
CA TRP A 5 2.06 -25.81 16.62
C TRP A 5 1.33 -24.99 15.55
N TYR A 6 0.31 -25.55 14.91
CA TYR A 6 -0.45 -24.88 13.84
C TYR A 6 -1.49 -23.88 14.38
N ARG A 7 -1.62 -23.74 15.70
CA ARG A 7 -2.56 -22.81 16.36
C ARG A 7 -1.84 -21.67 17.08
N VAL A 8 -0.53 -21.53 16.98
CA VAL A 8 0.21 -20.52 17.76
C VAL A 8 -0.27 -19.09 17.53
N HIS A 9 -0.82 -18.77 16.36
CA HIS A 9 -1.36 -17.44 16.07
C HIS A 9 -2.75 -17.18 16.68
N THR A 10 -3.44 -18.16 17.25
CA THR A 10 -4.75 -17.92 17.88
C THR A 10 -4.65 -17.04 19.13
N VAL A 11 -3.43 -16.85 19.66
CA VAL A 11 -3.17 -16.01 20.85
C VAL A 11 -3.50 -14.54 20.65
N VAL A 12 -3.55 -14.04 19.42
CA VAL A 12 -3.86 -12.62 19.12
C VAL A 12 -5.33 -12.37 18.75
N LEU A 13 -6.18 -13.41 18.74
CA LEU A 13 -7.58 -13.27 18.28
C LEU A 13 -8.43 -12.31 19.13
N ASN A 14 -8.13 -12.20 20.43
CA ASN A 14 -8.80 -11.29 21.36
C ASN A 14 -7.85 -10.22 21.91
N ASP A 15 -6.75 -9.96 21.21
CA ASP A 15 -5.74 -8.96 21.60
C ASP A 15 -5.56 -7.97 20.43
N PRO A 16 -6.42 -6.94 20.33
CA PRO A 16 -6.45 -6.05 19.17
C PRO A 16 -5.14 -5.26 18.99
N GLY A 17 -4.44 -4.90 20.07
CA GLY A 17 -3.14 -4.23 20.00
C GLY A 17 -2.07 -5.13 19.36
N ARG A 18 -1.98 -6.39 19.79
CA ARG A 18 -1.04 -7.35 19.18
C ARG A 18 -1.49 -7.83 17.81
N LEU A 19 -2.79 -7.91 17.55
CA LEU A 19 -3.33 -8.20 16.23
C LEU A 19 -2.93 -7.12 15.22
N LEU A 20 -3.03 -5.84 15.62
CA LEU A 20 -2.55 -4.72 14.81
C LEU A 20 -1.04 -4.82 14.57
N SER A 21 -0.26 -5.11 15.63
CA SER A 21 1.19 -5.30 15.52
C SER A 21 1.58 -6.35 14.48
N VAL A 22 0.96 -7.53 14.50
CA VAL A 22 1.33 -8.61 13.54
C VAL A 22 0.91 -8.27 12.11
N HIS A 23 -0.18 -7.51 11.91
CA HIS A 23 -0.55 -7.00 10.60
C HIS A 23 0.48 -5.97 10.09
N ILE A 24 0.92 -5.05 10.95
CA ILE A 24 1.97 -4.09 10.60
C ILE A 24 3.29 -4.81 10.29
N MET A 25 3.63 -5.87 11.04
CA MET A 25 4.79 -6.71 10.75
C MET A 25 4.68 -7.38 9.38
N HIS A 26 3.53 -7.96 9.04
CA HIS A 26 3.30 -8.53 7.72
C HIS A 26 3.47 -7.48 6.61
N THR A 27 2.91 -6.29 6.79
CA THR A 27 3.10 -5.16 5.86
C THR A 27 4.56 -4.76 5.73
N ALA A 28 5.32 -4.72 6.84
CA ALA A 28 6.75 -4.44 6.81
C ALA A 28 7.52 -5.50 5.98
N LEU A 29 7.19 -6.78 6.12
CA LEU A 29 7.80 -7.87 5.36
C LEU A 29 7.50 -7.75 3.86
N VAL A 30 6.26 -7.47 3.49
CA VAL A 30 5.85 -7.30 2.08
C VAL A 30 6.55 -6.08 1.47
N ALA A 31 6.59 -4.94 2.17
CA ALA A 31 7.30 -3.76 1.70
C ALA A 31 8.81 -3.97 1.57
N GLY A 32 9.43 -4.66 2.55
CA GLY A 32 10.84 -5.00 2.52
C GLY A 32 11.19 -5.91 1.35
N TRP A 33 10.38 -6.93 1.11
CA TRP A 33 10.52 -7.81 -0.06
C TRP A 33 10.42 -7.04 -1.37
N ALA A 34 9.45 -6.13 -1.52
CA ALA A 34 9.29 -5.32 -2.72
C ALA A 34 10.54 -4.45 -3.00
N GLY A 35 11.08 -3.80 -1.97
CA GLY A 35 12.31 -3.02 -2.09
C GLY A 35 13.53 -3.88 -2.44
N SER A 36 13.68 -5.05 -1.79
CA SER A 36 14.80 -5.97 -2.07
C SER A 36 14.74 -6.57 -3.47
N MET A 37 13.55 -6.92 -3.98
CA MET A 37 13.40 -7.42 -5.34
C MET A 37 13.72 -6.34 -6.38
N ALA A 38 13.28 -5.11 -6.18
CA ALA A 38 13.64 -4.00 -7.06
C ALA A 38 15.16 -3.74 -7.09
N LEU A 39 15.84 -3.80 -5.94
CA LEU A 39 17.31 -3.69 -5.89
C LEU A 39 18.01 -4.87 -6.56
N TYR A 40 17.48 -6.08 -6.41
CA TYR A 40 18.02 -7.27 -7.06
C TYR A 40 17.91 -7.15 -8.58
N GLU A 41 16.74 -6.79 -9.12
CA GLU A 41 16.54 -6.57 -10.55
C GLU A 41 17.49 -5.51 -11.09
N LEU A 42 17.59 -4.36 -10.40
CA LEU A 42 18.49 -3.28 -10.80
C LEU A 42 19.97 -3.71 -10.83
N ALA A 43 20.39 -4.58 -9.90
CA ALA A 43 21.77 -5.02 -9.82
C ALA A 43 22.19 -5.97 -10.96
N VAL A 44 21.24 -6.63 -11.62
CA VAL A 44 21.52 -7.61 -12.69
C VAL A 44 21.01 -7.18 -14.07
N PHE A 45 20.22 -6.11 -14.16
CA PHE A 45 19.64 -5.62 -15.41
C PHE A 45 20.69 -4.98 -16.33
N ASP A 46 20.69 -5.38 -17.61
CA ASP A 46 21.50 -4.79 -18.67
C ASP A 46 20.65 -3.90 -19.59
N PRO A 47 20.77 -2.57 -19.52
CA PRO A 47 20.03 -1.65 -20.38
C PRO A 47 20.64 -1.46 -21.77
N SER A 48 21.72 -2.16 -22.14
CA SER A 48 22.55 -1.85 -23.32
C SER A 48 21.88 -2.11 -24.68
N ASP A 49 21.00 -3.11 -24.79
CA ASP A 49 20.27 -3.44 -26.03
C ASP A 49 18.76 -3.55 -25.80
N PRO A 50 18.01 -2.43 -25.87
CA PRO A 50 16.57 -2.44 -25.68
C PRO A 50 15.78 -3.09 -26.83
N VAL A 51 16.43 -3.44 -27.95
CA VAL A 51 15.78 -4.02 -29.13
C VAL A 51 15.85 -5.54 -29.10
N LEU A 52 17.04 -6.11 -28.90
CA LEU A 52 17.26 -7.56 -28.93
C LEU A 52 17.29 -8.19 -27.54
N ASP A 53 17.62 -7.42 -26.51
CA ASP A 53 17.60 -7.86 -25.11
C ASP A 53 16.72 -6.97 -24.21
N PRO A 54 15.42 -6.82 -24.52
CA PRO A 54 14.51 -6.01 -23.71
C PRO A 54 14.22 -6.63 -22.34
N MET A 55 13.71 -5.82 -21.41
CA MET A 55 13.45 -6.17 -20.01
C MET A 55 12.72 -7.51 -19.80
N TRP A 56 11.76 -7.87 -20.66
CA TRP A 56 10.99 -9.12 -20.55
C TRP A 56 11.78 -10.37 -20.94
N ARG A 57 12.93 -10.25 -21.62
CA ARG A 57 13.89 -11.35 -21.83
C ARG A 57 14.83 -11.55 -20.64
N GLN A 58 15.11 -10.47 -19.91
CA GLN A 58 15.96 -10.46 -18.72
C GLN A 58 15.19 -10.68 -17.41
N GLY A 59 13.84 -10.66 -17.48
CA GLY A 59 12.98 -10.76 -16.29
C GLY A 59 12.91 -9.48 -15.45
N GLY A 60 13.28 -8.32 -16.01
CA GLY A 60 13.31 -7.03 -15.32
C GLY A 60 12.19 -6.07 -15.74
N THR A 61 12.01 -4.99 -14.99
CA THR A 61 11.04 -3.93 -15.29
C THR A 61 11.63 -2.50 -15.28
N ILE A 62 11.65 -1.89 -16.49
CA ILE A 62 11.46 -0.44 -16.80
C ILE A 62 12.67 0.52 -16.56
N THR A 63 12.63 1.72 -17.18
CA THR A 63 13.68 2.79 -17.25
C THR A 63 13.33 4.09 -16.45
N ASN A 64 14.33 4.96 -16.17
CA ASN A 64 14.42 5.97 -15.08
C ASN A 64 13.89 7.40 -15.39
N PRO A 65 13.06 8.06 -14.52
CA PRO A 65 12.61 9.45 -14.67
C PRO A 65 12.99 10.48 -13.56
N GLY A 66 14.00 10.25 -12.68
CA GLY A 66 14.44 11.25 -11.68
C GLY A 66 14.32 10.81 -10.21
N ILE A 67 13.78 11.63 -9.29
CA ILE A 67 13.64 11.27 -7.84
C ILE A 67 12.85 9.97 -7.64
N TRP A 68 11.86 9.71 -8.49
CA TRP A 68 11.11 8.45 -8.54
C TRP A 68 11.77 7.46 -9.51
N SER A 69 13.09 7.32 -9.42
CA SER A 69 13.82 6.22 -10.08
C SER A 69 13.61 4.90 -9.34
N TYR A 70 14.08 3.79 -9.91
CA TYR A 70 14.02 2.48 -9.25
C TYR A 70 14.73 2.49 -7.90
N GLU A 71 15.88 3.14 -7.83
CA GLU A 71 16.63 3.34 -6.59
C GLU A 71 15.80 4.13 -5.57
N GLY A 72 15.10 5.17 -6.04
CA GLY A 72 14.21 5.98 -5.21
C GLY A 72 13.00 5.19 -4.68
N VAL A 73 12.33 4.44 -5.54
CA VAL A 73 11.18 3.59 -5.18
C VAL A 73 11.63 2.46 -4.25
N ALA A 74 12.73 1.78 -4.56
CA ALA A 74 13.28 0.72 -3.73
C ALA A 74 13.71 1.27 -2.35
N GLY A 75 14.41 2.41 -2.33
CA GLY A 75 14.80 3.10 -1.10
C GLY A 75 13.59 3.48 -0.25
N ALA A 76 12.53 4.02 -0.87
CA ALA A 76 11.29 4.36 -0.18
C ALA A 76 10.62 3.13 0.47
N HIS A 77 10.58 1.99 -0.23
CA HIS A 77 10.05 0.74 0.31
C HIS A 77 10.87 0.19 1.48
N ILE A 78 12.20 0.27 1.43
CA ILE A 78 13.08 -0.15 2.53
C ILE A 78 12.90 0.75 3.75
N VAL A 79 12.85 2.08 3.57
CA VAL A 79 12.61 3.02 4.67
C VAL A 79 11.23 2.80 5.28
N PHE A 80 10.19 2.66 4.46
CA PHE A 80 8.83 2.38 4.90
C PHE A 80 8.74 1.05 5.68
N SER A 81 9.39 -0.01 5.19
CA SER A 81 9.48 -1.30 5.89
C SER A 81 10.10 -1.14 7.28
N GLY A 82 11.18 -0.38 7.41
CA GLY A 82 11.82 -0.10 8.70
C GLY A 82 10.91 0.68 9.66
N LEU A 83 10.18 1.68 9.16
CA LEU A 83 9.22 2.44 9.96
C LEU A 83 8.05 1.56 10.44
N CYS A 84 7.49 0.73 9.56
CA CYS A 84 6.46 -0.25 9.92
C CYS A 84 6.99 -1.26 10.93
N PHE A 85 8.22 -1.75 10.79
CA PHE A 85 8.83 -2.68 11.75
C PHE A 85 8.92 -2.08 13.15
N LEU A 86 9.36 -0.82 13.27
CA LEU A 86 9.40 -0.10 14.55
C LEU A 86 7.99 0.11 15.13
N ALA A 87 7.02 0.45 14.30
CA ALA A 87 5.62 0.59 14.71
C ALA A 87 5.02 -0.75 15.19
N ALA A 88 5.35 -1.86 14.54
CA ALA A 88 4.92 -3.19 14.97
C ALA A 88 5.45 -3.53 16.37
N ILE A 89 6.73 -3.25 16.65
CA ILE A 89 7.31 -3.43 17.99
C ILE A 89 6.57 -2.58 19.02
N TRP A 90 6.32 -1.31 18.71
CA TRP A 90 5.61 -0.39 19.60
C TRP A 90 4.21 -0.92 19.94
N HIS A 91 3.41 -1.28 18.93
CA HIS A 91 2.05 -1.81 19.15
C HIS A 91 2.03 -3.17 19.86
N TRP A 92 3.09 -3.98 19.72
CA TRP A 92 3.21 -5.24 20.45
C TRP A 92 3.40 -5.02 21.96
N VAL A 93 4.28 -4.07 22.31
CA VAL A 93 4.64 -3.74 23.70
C VAL A 93 3.49 -2.98 24.37
N TYR A 94 2.94 -1.97 23.69
CA TYR A 94 1.85 -1.12 24.18
C TYR A 94 0.49 -1.60 23.65
N TRP A 95 0.16 -2.86 23.95
CA TRP A 95 -1.04 -3.51 23.43
C TRP A 95 -2.33 -3.13 24.19
N ASP A 96 -2.23 -2.80 25.48
CA ASP A 96 -3.36 -2.51 26.38
C ASP A 96 -3.67 -1.01 26.42
N LEU A 97 -4.16 -0.48 25.29
CA LEU A 97 -4.60 0.92 25.18
C LEU A 97 -6.09 1.03 25.53
N GLU A 98 -6.47 2.10 26.23
CA GLU A 98 -7.87 2.38 26.61
C GLU A 98 -8.83 2.40 25.40
N ILE A 99 -8.35 2.79 24.21
CA ILE A 99 -9.14 2.75 22.96
C ILE A 99 -9.59 1.35 22.55
N PHE A 100 -8.96 0.30 23.08
CA PHE A 100 -9.31 -1.11 22.84
C PHE A 100 -10.20 -1.70 23.95
N CYS A 101 -10.48 -0.93 25.00
CA CYS A 101 -11.37 -1.27 26.10
C CYS A 101 -12.63 -0.40 25.97
N ASP A 102 -13.80 -1.01 25.79
CA ASP A 102 -15.03 -0.28 25.45
C ASP A 102 -15.42 0.79 26.49
N GLU A 103 -15.33 2.06 26.11
CA GLU A 103 -16.44 3.01 26.16
C GLU A 103 -16.39 3.93 24.91
N ARG A 104 -17.17 3.60 23.88
CA ARG A 104 -17.60 4.47 22.76
C ARG A 104 -16.53 4.94 21.74
N LEU A 105 -16.81 4.59 20.48
CA LEU A 105 -16.20 5.11 19.26
C LEU A 105 -15.98 6.65 19.29
N TYR A 106 -14.72 7.09 19.21
CA TYR A 106 -14.35 8.48 18.91
C TYR A 106 -13.48 8.50 17.65
N GLY A 107 -14.09 8.85 16.51
CA GLY A 107 -13.38 9.09 15.25
C GLY A 107 -13.23 10.60 15.00
N PRO A 108 -12.08 11.09 14.50
CA PRO A 108 -11.95 12.47 14.04
C PRO A 108 -12.56 12.59 12.62
N GLY A 109 -13.46 13.55 12.44
CA GLY A 109 -14.22 13.78 11.21
C GLY A 109 -13.39 14.15 9.96
N ILE A 110 -14.11 14.44 8.86
CA ILE A 110 -13.63 14.54 7.47
C ILE A 110 -13.69 15.97 6.89
N TRP A 111 -13.09 16.16 5.71
CA TRP A 111 -13.03 17.42 4.93
C TRP A 111 -14.42 17.97 4.55
N VAL A 112 -14.59 19.31 4.62
CA VAL A 112 -15.88 19.99 4.42
C VAL A 112 -15.74 21.14 3.42
N SER A 113 -16.78 21.36 2.61
CA SER A 113 -16.96 22.54 1.76
C SER A 113 -18.35 23.15 2.00
N ASP A 114 -18.58 24.37 1.52
CA ASP A 114 -19.86 25.06 1.71
C ASP A 114 -20.97 24.57 0.74
N PRO A 115 -22.25 24.91 0.96
CA PRO A 115 -23.38 24.44 0.12
C PRO A 115 -23.39 24.95 -1.33
N TYR A 116 -22.56 25.95 -1.67
CA TYR A 116 -22.26 26.40 -3.03
C TYR A 116 -20.84 26.00 -3.48
N GLY A 117 -20.09 25.30 -2.62
CA GLY A 117 -18.88 24.55 -2.92
C GLY A 117 -17.66 25.36 -3.35
N LEU A 118 -17.49 26.62 -2.95
CA LEU A 118 -16.57 27.52 -3.62
C LEU A 118 -15.09 27.42 -3.18
N THR A 119 -14.77 26.87 -2.01
CA THR A 119 -13.35 26.85 -1.55
C THR A 119 -12.90 25.61 -0.75
N GLY A 120 -13.50 24.44 -0.98
CA GLY A 120 -12.95 23.14 -0.51
C GLY A 120 -12.04 22.49 -1.56
N ARG A 121 -10.81 22.09 -1.21
CA ARG A 121 -9.78 21.51 -2.09
C ARG A 121 -9.38 20.12 -1.59
N VAL A 122 -9.14 19.09 -2.39
CA VAL A 122 -7.89 18.87 -3.17
C VAL A 122 -8.23 18.23 -4.53
N GLN A 123 -7.45 18.50 -5.58
CA GLN A 123 -7.86 18.50 -7.00
C GLN A 123 -7.17 17.42 -7.89
N SER A 124 -7.72 17.10 -9.09
CA SER A 124 -7.32 15.96 -9.96
C SER A 124 -7.50 16.11 -11.51
N VAL A 125 -7.26 15.00 -12.26
CA VAL A 125 -7.16 14.72 -13.73
C VAL A 125 -8.41 14.00 -14.30
N ASN A 126 -8.63 14.01 -15.64
CA ASN A 126 -9.90 13.62 -16.28
C ASN A 126 -10.08 12.14 -16.72
N PRO A 127 -11.24 11.49 -16.39
CA PRO A 127 -11.63 10.11 -16.77
C PRO A 127 -12.64 10.00 -17.96
N ALA A 128 -12.92 8.78 -18.42
CA ALA A 128 -13.92 8.47 -19.47
C ALA A 128 -15.15 7.73 -18.90
N TRP A 129 -16.36 8.13 -19.29
CA TRP A 129 -17.62 7.76 -18.61
C TRP A 129 -18.68 7.06 -19.48
N GLY A 130 -18.49 6.97 -20.79
CA GLY A 130 -19.43 6.31 -21.69
C GLY A 130 -19.23 4.79 -21.71
N VAL A 131 -19.91 4.12 -22.65
CA VAL A 131 -19.86 2.65 -22.81
C VAL A 131 -18.45 2.14 -23.15
N GLU A 132 -17.62 2.99 -23.75
CA GLU A 132 -16.20 2.75 -24.01
C GLU A 132 -15.39 2.52 -22.73
N GLY A 133 -15.85 3.00 -21.57
CA GLY A 133 -15.21 2.74 -20.28
C GLY A 133 -15.28 1.29 -19.81
N PHE A 134 -16.07 0.44 -20.47
CA PHE A 134 -16.14 -1.00 -20.19
C PHE A 134 -15.33 -1.85 -21.16
N ASP A 135 -14.73 -1.24 -22.20
CA ASP A 135 -13.80 -1.93 -23.08
C ASP A 135 -12.46 -2.14 -22.35
N PRO A 136 -11.99 -3.39 -22.16
CA PRO A 136 -10.73 -3.67 -21.49
C PRO A 136 -9.50 -3.08 -22.19
N PHE A 137 -9.64 -2.61 -23.43
CA PHE A 137 -8.60 -1.95 -24.21
C PHE A 137 -8.68 -0.41 -24.18
N VAL A 138 -9.65 0.18 -23.45
CA VAL A 138 -9.79 1.64 -23.27
C VAL A 138 -9.34 2.03 -21.86
N PRO A 139 -8.15 2.65 -21.68
CA PRO A 139 -7.60 2.96 -20.36
C PRO A 139 -8.46 3.91 -19.52
N GLY A 140 -9.30 4.72 -20.18
CA GLY A 140 -10.22 5.64 -19.52
C GLY A 140 -11.21 4.96 -18.57
N GLY A 141 -11.51 3.67 -18.79
CA GLY A 141 -12.34 2.83 -17.92
C GLY A 141 -11.72 2.54 -16.54
N ILE A 142 -10.39 2.49 -16.46
CA ILE A 142 -9.68 2.22 -15.20
C ILE A 142 -9.92 3.38 -14.22
N ALA A 143 -9.78 4.61 -14.69
CA ALA A 143 -9.94 5.80 -13.86
C ALA A 143 -11.40 5.97 -13.40
N SER A 144 -12.39 5.82 -14.30
CA SER A 144 -13.80 5.92 -13.94
C SER A 144 -14.25 4.80 -12.99
N HIS A 145 -13.73 3.59 -13.17
CA HIS A 145 -13.96 2.48 -12.23
C HIS A 145 -13.47 2.81 -10.82
N HIS A 146 -12.23 3.28 -10.65
CA HIS A 146 -11.68 3.59 -9.32
C HIS A 146 -12.46 4.72 -8.64
N ILE A 147 -12.90 5.74 -9.40
CA ILE A 147 -13.72 6.82 -8.86
C ILE A 147 -15.08 6.29 -8.40
N ALA A 148 -15.78 5.54 -9.25
CA ALA A 148 -17.11 5.03 -8.93
C ALA A 148 -17.10 4.02 -7.78
N ALA A 149 -16.15 3.07 -7.78
CA ALA A 149 -15.98 2.08 -6.72
C ALA A 149 -15.56 2.73 -5.40
N GLY A 150 -14.68 3.73 -5.45
CA GLY A 150 -14.31 4.54 -4.30
C GLY A 150 -15.52 5.25 -3.69
N THR A 151 -16.33 5.94 -4.49
CA THR A 151 -17.55 6.63 -4.02
C THR A 151 -18.60 5.68 -3.44
N LEU A 152 -18.70 4.44 -3.95
CA LEU A 152 -19.62 3.44 -3.40
C LEU A 152 -19.17 2.87 -2.04
N ALA A 153 -17.87 2.90 -1.75
CA ALA A 153 -17.27 2.33 -0.55
C ALA A 153 -17.21 3.30 0.65
N TYR A 154 -17.48 4.59 0.42
CA TYR A 154 -17.66 5.62 1.44
C TYR A 154 -19.13 5.74 1.84
#